data_AF-A0A969EIL1-F1
#
_entry.id   AF-A0A969EIL1-F1
#
_cell.length_a   1.000
_cell.length_b   1.000
_cell.length_c   1.000
_cell.angle_alpha   90.00
_cell.angle_beta   90.00
_cell.angle_gamma   90.00
#
_symmetry.space_group_name_H-M   'P 1'
#
loop_
_entity.id
_entity.type
_entity.pdbx_description
1 polymer ?
#
loop_
_entity_poly.entity_id
_entity_poly.type
_entity_poly.pdbx_seq_one_letter_code
_entity_poly.pdbx_strand_id
1 'polypeptide(L)'
;MKRFILLLSILTFTSGAFAQDDIDAIVKGSLSDANYLLQGYITPVMDALGGGLNQGWYNTAKAHKPLGLDLTVSASLMYVPSAEKLYNVDNNILQEITLISYDGQSVSPTGSGNVPTIFGPDKTPTYELDIDGTQFDGPAGVDLQEAIKFADALPVPIYNFGIGLPKGTDLKVRWSPRLTLDDLEFNIFGLAVMHDIKQYIPGIKSLPFDLSAFVGYMKLKSELAISTDPTENQTGVMELSATTVQALISKKYPC
;
A
#
# COMPACT_ATOMS: atom_id res chain seq x y z
N MET A 1 47.44 -7.12 12.92
CA MET A 1 46.00 -7.35 12.67
C MET A 1 45.21 -6.80 13.85
N LYS A 2 44.30 -5.83 13.66
CA LYS A 2 43.32 -5.40 14.66
C LYS A 2 42.00 -5.17 13.95
N ARG A 3 40.97 -5.97 14.25
CA ARG A 3 39.63 -5.82 13.68
C ARG A 3 38.83 -4.94 14.62
N PHE A 4 38.30 -3.82 14.11
CA PHE A 4 37.30 -3.02 14.83
C PHE A 4 35.93 -3.67 14.58
N ILE A 5 35.26 -4.10 15.64
CA ILE A 5 33.87 -4.59 15.57
C ILE A 5 33.01 -3.49 16.18
N LEU A 6 32.23 -2.82 15.34
CA LEU A 6 31.26 -1.82 15.78
C LEU A 6 29.96 -2.55 16.13
N LEU A 7 29.66 -2.67 17.43
CA LEU A 7 28.41 -3.21 17.93
C LEU A 7 27.36 -2.09 17.91
N LEU A 8 26.42 -2.15 16.97
CA LEU A 8 25.30 -1.22 16.88
C LEU A 8 24.16 -1.72 17.78
N SER A 9 24.05 -1.16 18.98
CA SER A 9 22.94 -1.44 19.89
C SER A 9 21.68 -0.69 19.45
N ILE A 10 20.71 -1.42 18.90
CA ILE A 10 19.37 -0.88 18.60
C ILE A 10 18.60 -0.80 19.92
N LEU A 11 18.21 0.42 20.31
CA LEU A 11 17.42 0.68 21.51
C LEU A 11 15.94 0.87 21.10
N THR A 12 15.13 -0.18 21.23
CA THR A 12 13.69 -0.11 20.97
C THR A 12 12.96 0.42 22.21
N PHE A 13 12.51 1.67 22.15
CA PHE A 13 11.51 2.20 23.07
C PHE A 13 10.13 1.74 22.61
N THR A 14 9.43 0.96 23.44
CA THR A 14 8.00 0.64 23.25
C THR A 14 7.17 1.43 24.24
N SER A 15 6.74 2.62 23.85
CA SER A 15 5.64 3.31 24.54
C SER A 15 4.33 2.62 24.18
N GLY A 16 3.59 2.14 25.18
CA GLY A 16 2.25 1.62 24.95
C GLY A 16 1.32 2.73 24.45
N ALA A 17 0.59 2.44 23.38
CA ALA A 17 -0.51 3.27 22.92
C ALA A 17 -1.82 2.69 23.47
N PHE A 18 -2.65 3.55 24.06
CA PHE A 18 -4.09 3.33 24.11
C PHE A 18 -4.65 3.89 22.80
N ALA A 19 -5.57 3.18 22.16
CA ALA A 19 -6.17 3.58 20.90
C ALA A 19 -7.68 3.31 20.97
N GLN A 20 -8.51 4.30 20.64
CA GLN A 20 -9.97 4.21 20.42
C GLN A 20 -10.39 5.27 19.36
N ASP A 21 -11.42 5.13 18.53
CA ASP A 21 -12.49 4.09 18.50
C ASP A 21 -12.70 3.39 17.13
N ASP A 22 -12.52 4.05 15.97
CA ASP A 22 -12.86 3.45 14.65
C ASP A 22 -11.97 2.26 14.24
N ILE A 23 -10.67 2.33 14.54
CA ILE A 23 -9.77 1.16 14.40
C ILE A 23 -9.96 0.19 15.58
N ASP A 24 -10.49 0.68 16.71
CA ASP A 24 -10.83 -0.17 17.85
C ASP A 24 -11.97 -1.13 17.50
N ALA A 25 -12.88 -0.77 16.59
CA ALA A 25 -13.85 -1.69 16.02
C ALA A 25 -13.24 -2.92 15.35
N ILE A 26 -12.11 -2.76 14.67
CA ILE A 26 -11.35 -3.89 14.13
C ILE A 26 -10.67 -4.66 15.28
N VAL A 27 -10.18 -3.97 16.31
CA VAL A 27 -9.39 -4.57 17.41
C VAL A 27 -10.25 -5.11 18.56
N LYS A 28 -11.56 -4.83 18.58
CA LYS A 28 -12.56 -5.37 19.51
C LYS A 28 -12.89 -6.82 19.15
N GLY A 29 -12.83 -7.70 20.14
CA GLY A 29 -12.87 -9.15 19.97
C GLY A 29 -11.47 -9.75 19.84
N SER A 30 -11.35 -10.83 19.07
CA SER A 30 -10.09 -11.57 19.00
C SER A 30 -9.11 -10.95 18.01
N LEU A 31 -7.80 -11.22 18.20
CA LEU A 31 -6.78 -10.92 17.20
C LEU A 31 -7.04 -11.63 15.86
N SER A 32 -7.81 -12.72 15.84
CA SER A 32 -8.21 -13.40 14.60
C SER A 32 -9.21 -12.56 13.81
N ASP A 33 -10.23 -12.04 14.49
CA ASP A 33 -11.30 -11.23 13.91
C ASP A 33 -10.73 -9.92 13.37
N ALA A 34 -9.86 -9.28 14.15
CA ALA A 34 -9.12 -8.08 13.76
C ALA A 34 -8.34 -8.26 12.45
N ASN A 35 -7.59 -9.37 12.32
CA ASN A 35 -6.84 -9.63 11.10
C ASN A 35 -7.76 -9.92 9.91
N TYR A 36 -8.87 -10.63 10.12
CA TYR A 36 -9.83 -10.96 9.05
C TYR A 36 -10.55 -9.71 8.52
N LEU A 37 -11.12 -8.88 9.41
CA LEU A 37 -11.77 -7.62 9.03
C LEU A 37 -10.78 -6.64 8.39
N LEU A 38 -9.60 -6.45 9.00
CA LEU A 38 -8.58 -5.55 8.44
C LEU A 38 -8.14 -6.01 7.05
N GLN A 39 -7.87 -7.31 6.87
CA GLN A 39 -7.45 -7.87 5.59
C GLN A 39 -8.47 -7.54 4.49
N GLY A 40 -9.75 -7.84 4.71
CA GLY A 40 -10.81 -7.52 3.76
C GLY A 40 -10.93 -6.03 3.46
N TYR A 41 -10.87 -5.19 4.51
CA TYR A 41 -10.97 -3.73 4.40
C TYR A 41 -9.84 -3.11 3.56
N ILE A 42 -8.60 -3.62 3.68
CA ILE A 42 -7.41 -3.05 3.01
C ILE A 42 -7.00 -3.74 1.71
N THR A 43 -7.57 -4.91 1.36
CA THR A 43 -7.21 -5.66 0.14
C THR A 43 -7.13 -4.78 -1.12
N PRO A 44 -8.09 -3.89 -1.41
CA PRO A 44 -8.02 -3.03 -2.60
C PRO A 44 -6.82 -2.07 -2.61
N VAL A 45 -6.30 -1.66 -1.45
CA VAL A 45 -5.06 -0.86 -1.36
C VAL A 45 -3.85 -1.72 -1.69
N MET A 46 -3.84 -2.97 -1.21
CA MET A 46 -2.78 -3.93 -1.53
C MET A 46 -2.73 -4.25 -3.02
N ASP A 47 -3.90 -4.44 -3.65
CA ASP A 47 -4.02 -4.73 -5.08
C ASP A 47 -3.68 -3.49 -5.93
N ALA A 48 -4.14 -2.30 -5.55
CA ALA A 48 -3.72 -1.04 -6.14
C ALA A 48 -2.20 -0.81 -6.07
N LEU A 49 -1.59 -1.14 -4.93
CA LEU A 49 -0.14 -1.04 -4.72
C LEU A 49 0.62 -2.04 -5.59
N GLY A 50 0.26 -3.31 -5.54
CA GLY A 50 0.93 -4.39 -6.25
C GLY A 50 0.75 -4.31 -7.77
N GLY A 51 -0.48 -4.09 -8.22
CA GLY A 51 -0.85 -4.06 -9.64
C GLY A 51 -0.48 -2.74 -10.34
N GLY A 52 -0.77 -1.59 -9.72
CA GLY A 52 -0.66 -0.28 -10.35
C GLY A 52 0.55 0.54 -9.89
N LEU A 53 0.60 0.90 -8.60
CA LEU A 53 1.55 1.91 -8.11
C LEU A 53 3.01 1.43 -8.10
N ASN A 54 3.27 0.13 -8.03
CA ASN A 54 4.62 -0.43 -8.05
C ASN A 54 5.21 -0.60 -9.47
N GLN A 55 4.49 -0.21 -10.52
CA GLN A 55 4.97 -0.21 -11.90
C GLN A 55 5.73 1.09 -12.26
N GLY A 56 6.26 1.19 -13.49
CA GLY A 56 6.77 2.46 -14.04
C GLY A 56 8.10 2.97 -13.45
N TRP A 57 8.94 2.09 -12.88
CA TRP A 57 10.24 2.45 -12.29
C TRP A 57 11.34 2.80 -13.32
N TYR A 58 11.11 2.44 -14.59
CA TYR A 58 12.10 2.51 -15.65
C TYR A 58 11.42 2.72 -17.01
N ASN A 59 12.10 3.47 -17.89
CA ASN A 59 11.71 3.64 -19.29
C ASN A 59 12.63 2.87 -20.26
N THR A 60 13.70 2.25 -19.72
CA THR A 60 14.74 1.56 -20.47
C THR A 60 15.42 0.52 -19.57
N ALA A 61 15.90 -0.59 -20.16
CA ALA A 61 16.74 -1.57 -19.50
C ALA A 61 18.23 -1.17 -19.53
N LYS A 62 18.56 0.00 -20.08
CA LYS A 62 19.93 0.50 -20.18
C LYS A 62 20.33 1.26 -18.92
N ALA A 63 21.34 0.76 -18.20
CA ALA A 63 21.95 1.50 -17.10
C ALA A 63 22.61 2.80 -17.58
N HIS A 64 22.54 3.84 -16.75
CA HIS A 64 23.15 5.12 -17.03
C HIS A 64 24.68 5.06 -16.84
N LYS A 65 25.38 5.99 -17.49
CA LYS A 65 26.82 6.21 -17.21
C LYS A 65 26.98 6.74 -15.77
N PRO A 66 28.16 6.59 -15.13
CA PRO A 66 28.42 7.22 -13.85
C PRO A 66 28.07 8.71 -13.85
N LEU A 67 27.32 9.17 -12.85
CA LEU A 67 26.75 10.52 -12.71
C LEU A 67 25.73 10.92 -13.80
N GLY A 68 25.29 9.99 -14.65
CA GLY A 68 24.14 10.20 -15.54
C GLY A 68 22.86 10.25 -14.73
N LEU A 69 22.06 11.29 -14.92
CA LEU A 69 20.81 11.52 -14.19
C LEU A 69 19.60 11.07 -15.01
N ASP A 70 18.63 10.46 -14.32
CA ASP A 70 17.30 10.09 -14.82
C ASP A 70 16.27 10.84 -13.97
N LEU A 71 15.39 11.62 -14.62
CA LEU A 71 14.25 12.24 -13.95
C LEU A 71 13.00 11.90 -14.77
N THR A 72 12.10 11.14 -14.14
CA THR A 72 10.83 10.75 -14.74
C THR A 72 9.69 11.25 -13.85
N VAL A 73 8.79 12.02 -14.43
CA VAL A 73 7.51 12.41 -13.81
C VAL A 73 6.40 11.66 -14.54
N SER A 74 5.52 11.03 -13.78
CA SER A 74 4.43 10.20 -14.29
C SER A 74 3.20 10.34 -13.39
N ALA A 75 2.02 10.03 -13.90
CA ALA A 75 0.82 9.80 -13.08
C ALA A 75 0.42 8.33 -13.24
N SER A 76 0.32 7.61 -12.12
CA SER A 76 -0.27 6.27 -12.09
C SER A 76 -1.75 6.39 -11.78
N LEU A 77 -2.59 5.70 -12.55
CA LEU A 77 -4.02 5.60 -12.26
C LEU A 77 -4.26 4.40 -11.34
N MET A 78 -4.64 4.65 -10.10
CA MET A 78 -5.19 3.64 -9.21
C MET A 78 -6.68 3.48 -9.56
N TYR A 79 -7.01 2.43 -10.30
CA TYR A 79 -8.40 2.05 -10.61
C TYR A 79 -8.87 1.01 -9.59
N VAL A 80 -10.05 1.23 -9.02
CA VAL A 80 -10.68 0.32 -8.05
C VAL A 80 -12.00 -0.19 -8.65
N PRO A 81 -12.06 -1.44 -9.13
CA PRO A 81 -13.29 -2.03 -9.66
C PRO A 81 -14.43 -1.98 -8.63
N SER A 82 -15.68 -1.78 -9.09
CA SER A 82 -16.85 -1.76 -8.20
C SER A 82 -17.05 -3.06 -7.40
N ALA A 83 -16.49 -4.18 -7.86
CA ALA A 83 -16.50 -5.46 -7.14
C ALA A 83 -15.55 -5.51 -5.94
N GLU A 84 -14.56 -4.62 -5.88
CA GLU A 84 -13.57 -4.51 -4.78
C GLU A 84 -13.96 -3.41 -3.76
N LYS A 85 -15.09 -2.73 -3.98
CA LYS A 85 -15.62 -1.71 -3.06
C LYS A 85 -16.31 -2.29 -1.83
N LEU A 86 -16.70 -3.56 -1.88
CA LEU A 86 -17.27 -4.30 -0.75
C LEU A 86 -16.49 -5.61 -0.57
N TYR A 87 -16.38 -6.10 0.66
CA TYR A 87 -15.86 -7.43 0.95
C TYR A 87 -16.87 -8.22 1.79
N ASN A 88 -16.82 -9.55 1.67
CA ASN A 88 -17.73 -10.42 2.39
C ASN A 88 -17.17 -10.76 3.78
N VAL A 89 -17.97 -10.47 4.80
CA VAL A 89 -17.75 -10.87 6.20
C VAL A 89 -18.72 -12.01 6.52
N ASP A 90 -18.18 -13.17 6.87
CA ASP A 90 -18.94 -14.36 7.27
C ASP A 90 -18.85 -14.56 8.79
N ASN A 91 -20.00 -14.54 9.48
CA ASN A 91 -20.07 -14.74 10.93
C ASN A 91 -19.61 -16.14 11.36
N ASN A 92 -19.55 -17.12 10.44
CA ASN A 92 -18.99 -18.43 10.74
C ASN A 92 -17.44 -18.44 10.80
N ILE A 93 -16.78 -17.34 10.44
CA ILE A 93 -15.31 -17.15 10.51
C ILE A 93 -14.90 -16.37 11.77
N LEU A 94 -15.78 -15.48 12.25
CA LEU A 94 -15.56 -14.66 13.43
C LEU A 94 -15.63 -15.49 14.73
N GLN A 95 -14.95 -15.04 15.79
CA GLN A 95 -14.76 -15.79 17.04
C GLN A 95 -15.33 -15.12 18.29
N GLU A 96 -15.26 -13.78 18.38
CA GLU A 96 -15.71 -13.01 19.55
C GLU A 96 -16.68 -11.87 19.18
N ILE A 97 -16.96 -11.68 17.90
CA ILE A 97 -17.84 -10.63 17.37
C ILE A 97 -18.76 -11.18 16.28
N THR A 98 -19.96 -10.61 16.18
CA THR A 98 -20.96 -10.95 15.16
C THR A 98 -21.30 -9.71 14.33
N LEU A 99 -21.26 -9.78 13.00
CA LEU A 99 -21.86 -8.76 12.13
C LEU A 99 -23.37 -8.86 12.24
N ILE A 100 -24.03 -7.83 12.76
CA ILE A 100 -25.48 -7.82 13.01
C ILE A 100 -26.26 -7.02 11.97
N SER A 101 -25.66 -5.98 11.37
CA SER A 101 -26.30 -5.24 10.27
C SER A 101 -25.33 -4.46 9.38
N TYR A 102 -25.75 -4.20 8.14
CA TYR A 102 -25.13 -3.24 7.24
C TYR A 102 -26.18 -2.67 6.27
N ASP A 103 -26.09 -1.37 5.96
CA ASP A 103 -27.00 -0.65 5.05
C ASP A 103 -28.51 -0.88 5.35
N GLY A 104 -28.85 -0.85 6.64
CA GLY A 104 -30.22 -1.10 7.12
C GLY A 104 -30.73 -2.54 6.93
N GLN A 105 -29.88 -3.48 6.50
CA GLN A 105 -30.19 -4.91 6.42
C GLN A 105 -29.60 -5.65 7.63
N SER A 106 -30.42 -6.42 8.34
CA SER A 106 -29.95 -7.32 9.39
C SER A 106 -29.24 -8.54 8.80
N VAL A 107 -28.13 -8.94 9.41
CA VAL A 107 -27.37 -10.15 9.07
C VAL A 107 -27.67 -11.24 10.09
N SER A 108 -27.83 -12.48 9.63
CA SER A 108 -28.06 -13.63 10.53
C SER A 108 -26.79 -13.94 11.34
N PRO A 109 -26.90 -14.38 12.62
CA PRO A 109 -25.73 -14.82 13.40
C PRO A 109 -24.91 -15.94 12.74
N THR A 110 -25.48 -16.70 11.79
CA THR A 110 -24.77 -17.72 11.00
C THR A 110 -24.66 -17.36 9.51
N GLY A 111 -24.84 -16.09 9.17
CA GLY A 111 -24.85 -15.57 7.80
C GLY A 111 -23.62 -14.72 7.47
N SER A 112 -23.66 -14.08 6.31
CA SER A 112 -22.60 -13.18 5.84
C SER A 112 -23.17 -11.87 5.29
N GLY A 113 -22.44 -10.76 5.44
CA GLY A 113 -22.76 -9.46 4.84
C GLY A 113 -21.64 -8.97 3.92
N ASN A 114 -21.98 -8.13 2.93
CA ASN A 114 -20.98 -7.45 2.09
C ASN A 114 -20.81 -6.01 2.59
N VAL A 115 -19.75 -5.76 3.37
CA VAL A 115 -19.46 -4.49 4.06
C VAL A 115 -18.39 -3.69 3.27
N PRO A 116 -18.18 -2.38 3.50
CA PRO A 116 -17.30 -1.58 2.64
C PRO A 116 -15.83 -1.94 2.85
N THR A 117 -15.05 -1.87 1.77
CA THR A 117 -13.60 -1.72 1.87
C THR A 117 -13.27 -0.24 2.09
N ILE A 118 -11.99 0.10 2.30
CA ILE A 118 -11.56 1.50 2.46
C ILE A 118 -11.92 2.42 1.28
N PHE A 119 -12.06 1.86 0.07
CA PHE A 119 -12.53 2.59 -1.13
C PHE A 119 -14.02 2.36 -1.45
N GLY A 120 -14.72 1.70 -0.52
CA GLY A 120 -16.16 1.44 -0.56
C GLY A 120 -17.01 2.66 -0.22
N PRO A 121 -18.34 2.48 -0.15
CA PRO A 121 -19.27 3.54 0.25
C PRO A 121 -19.02 4.03 1.69
N ASP A 122 -19.33 5.30 1.94
CA ASP A 122 -19.40 5.85 3.31
C ASP A 122 -20.66 5.35 4.03
N LYS A 123 -20.58 4.13 4.56
CA LYS A 123 -21.62 3.46 5.36
C LYS A 123 -20.98 2.54 6.39
N THR A 124 -21.27 2.75 7.68
CA THR A 124 -20.76 1.87 8.73
C THR A 124 -21.51 0.52 8.78
N PRO A 125 -20.80 -0.61 8.84
CA PRO A 125 -21.37 -1.89 9.30
C PRO A 125 -21.41 -1.92 10.84
N THR A 126 -22.44 -2.51 11.45
CA THR A 126 -22.55 -2.64 12.90
C THR A 126 -22.32 -4.08 13.34
N TYR A 127 -21.44 -4.23 14.33
CA TYR A 127 -21.07 -5.49 14.97
C TYR A 127 -21.56 -5.53 16.42
N GLU A 128 -21.58 -6.73 17.00
CA GLU A 128 -21.92 -6.99 18.39
C GLU A 128 -20.82 -7.87 19.03
N LEU A 129 -20.41 -7.55 20.26
CA LEU A 129 -19.50 -8.37 21.06
C LEU A 129 -20.25 -9.56 21.67
N ASP A 130 -19.84 -10.79 21.35
CA ASP A 130 -20.54 -12.01 21.78
C ASP A 130 -20.53 -12.22 23.31
N ILE A 131 -19.60 -11.57 24.03
CA ILE A 131 -19.42 -11.69 25.48
C ILE A 131 -20.50 -10.97 26.31
N ASP A 132 -21.01 -9.83 25.84
CA ASP A 132 -21.92 -8.98 26.60
C ASP A 132 -23.02 -8.28 25.78
N GLY A 133 -23.04 -8.44 24.45
CA GLY A 133 -24.01 -7.81 23.56
C GLY A 133 -23.71 -6.34 23.27
N THR A 134 -22.51 -5.83 23.59
CA THR A 134 -22.13 -4.45 23.27
C THR A 134 -21.99 -4.27 21.77
N GLN A 135 -22.76 -3.35 21.20
CA GLN A 135 -22.72 -3.02 19.78
C GLN A 135 -21.71 -1.92 19.49
N PHE A 136 -21.03 -2.03 18.35
CA PHE A 136 -20.07 -1.04 17.86
C PHE A 136 -20.08 -0.99 16.33
N ASP A 137 -19.79 0.17 15.78
CA ASP A 137 -19.70 0.35 14.33
C ASP A 137 -18.27 0.07 13.85
N GLY A 138 -18.14 -0.67 12.75
CA GLY A 138 -16.90 -0.84 12.00
C GLY A 138 -16.67 0.28 10.99
N PRO A 139 -15.49 0.31 10.36
CA PRO A 139 -15.09 1.42 9.51
C PRO A 139 -15.92 1.51 8.22
N ALA A 140 -16.26 2.74 7.84
CA ALA A 140 -16.79 3.08 6.53
C ALA A 140 -15.69 3.15 5.45
N GLY A 141 -16.07 3.25 4.18
CA GLY A 141 -15.15 3.58 3.07
C GLY A 141 -15.24 5.05 2.66
N VAL A 142 -14.22 5.58 1.99
CA VAL A 142 -14.10 7.03 1.66
C VAL A 142 -14.92 7.49 0.44
N ASP A 143 -15.93 6.71 0.02
CA ASP A 143 -16.61 6.74 -1.29
C ASP A 143 -15.77 7.32 -2.43
N LEU A 144 -14.94 6.46 -3.02
CA LEU A 144 -14.00 6.85 -4.07
C LEU A 144 -14.69 7.51 -5.29
N GLN A 145 -15.99 7.26 -5.54
CA GLN A 145 -16.72 7.91 -6.64
C GLN A 145 -17.13 9.34 -6.30
N GLU A 146 -17.56 9.60 -5.06
CA GLU A 146 -17.86 10.97 -4.61
C GLU A 146 -16.59 11.80 -4.43
N ALA A 147 -15.52 11.20 -3.88
CA ALA A 147 -14.22 11.83 -3.76
C ALA A 147 -13.61 12.18 -5.13
N ILE A 148 -13.76 11.31 -6.14
CA ILE A 148 -13.14 11.45 -7.47
C ILE A 148 -14.20 11.67 -8.56
N LYS A 149 -14.80 12.86 -8.52
CA LYS A 149 -15.94 13.36 -9.33
C LYS A 149 -15.80 13.28 -10.86
N PHE A 150 -14.73 12.71 -11.39
CA PHE A 150 -14.41 12.63 -12.82
C PHE A 150 -14.00 11.24 -13.34
N ALA A 151 -13.72 10.26 -12.47
CA ALA A 151 -13.37 8.88 -12.87
C ALA A 151 -13.37 7.91 -11.68
N ASP A 152 -13.62 6.62 -11.93
CA ASP A 152 -13.36 5.50 -10.99
C ASP A 152 -11.84 5.24 -10.74
N ALA A 153 -10.99 6.24 -10.98
CA ALA A 153 -9.54 6.09 -10.92
C ALA A 153 -8.85 7.33 -10.34
N LEU A 154 -8.03 7.11 -9.32
CA LEU A 154 -7.23 8.13 -8.66
C LEU A 154 -5.90 8.37 -9.39
N PRO A 155 -5.64 9.57 -9.94
CA PRO A 155 -4.33 9.92 -10.45
C PRO A 155 -3.34 10.20 -9.31
N VAL A 156 -2.40 9.27 -9.11
CA VAL A 156 -1.30 9.40 -8.15
C VAL A 156 -0.06 9.93 -8.89
N PRO A 157 0.39 11.19 -8.66
CA PRO A 157 1.64 11.69 -9.21
C PRO A 157 2.84 10.96 -8.60
N ILE A 158 3.73 10.46 -9.46
CA ILE A 158 4.96 9.75 -9.09
C ILE A 158 6.17 10.45 -9.72
N TYR A 159 7.12 10.79 -8.87
CA TYR A 159 8.43 11.33 -9.23
C TYR A 159 9.47 10.24 -9.02
N ASN A 160 10.18 9.85 -10.08
CA ASN A 160 11.31 8.94 -10.00
C ASN A 160 12.59 9.71 -10.35
N PHE A 161 13.58 9.65 -9.46
CA PHE A 161 14.92 10.20 -9.67
C PHE A 161 15.94 9.05 -9.67
N GLY A 162 16.85 9.03 -10.64
CA GLY A 162 17.89 8.03 -10.77
C GLY A 162 19.27 8.63 -11.00
N ILE A 163 20.30 7.94 -10.49
CA ILE A 163 21.71 8.27 -10.74
C ILE A 163 22.49 7.00 -11.14
N GLY A 164 23.19 7.09 -12.27
CA GLY A 164 24.10 6.06 -12.73
C GLY A 164 25.39 6.02 -11.90
N LEU A 165 25.84 4.80 -11.62
CA LEU A 165 27.02 4.46 -10.83
C LEU A 165 28.00 3.61 -11.66
N PRO A 166 29.25 3.41 -11.19
CA PRO A 166 30.20 2.51 -11.85
C PRO A 166 29.64 1.10 -12.09
N LYS A 167 30.20 0.42 -13.11
CA LYS A 167 29.82 -0.95 -13.53
C LYS A 167 28.36 -1.10 -14.04
N GLY A 168 27.75 -0.04 -14.55
CA GLY A 168 26.40 -0.11 -15.14
C GLY A 168 25.34 -0.42 -14.09
N THR A 169 25.36 0.30 -12.98
CA THR A 169 24.38 0.19 -11.89
C THR A 169 23.68 1.53 -11.74
N ASP A 170 22.35 1.56 -11.65
CA ASP A 170 21.61 2.77 -11.31
C ASP A 170 21.01 2.62 -9.92
N LEU A 171 21.15 3.66 -9.10
CA LEU A 171 20.34 3.81 -7.89
C LEU A 171 19.16 4.73 -8.22
N LYS A 172 17.95 4.35 -7.82
CA LYS A 172 16.73 5.12 -8.03
C LYS A 172 15.98 5.36 -6.72
N VAL A 173 15.33 6.51 -6.64
CA VAL A 173 14.41 6.92 -5.58
C VAL A 173 13.05 7.22 -6.21
N ARG A 174 11.98 6.75 -5.57
CA ARG A 174 10.60 7.05 -5.92
C ARG A 174 9.98 7.87 -4.80
N TRP A 175 9.18 8.86 -5.17
CA TRP A 175 8.40 9.66 -4.24
C TRP A 175 7.06 10.04 -4.87
N SER A 176 6.00 10.00 -4.06
CA SER A 176 4.72 10.66 -4.33
C SER A 176 4.48 11.67 -3.21
N PRO A 177 4.01 12.90 -3.50
CA PRO A 177 3.55 13.83 -2.48
C PRO A 177 2.44 13.21 -1.63
N ARG A 178 2.18 13.83 -0.48
CA ARG A 178 1.02 13.50 0.35
C ARG A 178 -0.24 13.83 -0.43
N LEU A 179 -1.14 12.86 -0.53
CA LEU A 179 -2.46 12.97 -1.13
C LEU A 179 -3.49 12.76 -0.03
N THR A 180 -4.61 13.48 -0.11
CA THR A 180 -5.69 13.48 0.87
C THR A 180 -6.99 13.14 0.14
N LEU A 181 -7.69 12.11 0.62
CA LEU A 181 -9.00 11.68 0.17
C LEU A 181 -9.92 11.67 1.37
N ASP A 182 -10.67 12.76 1.55
CA ASP A 182 -11.42 12.99 2.79
C ASP A 182 -10.47 12.90 4.00
N ASP A 183 -10.77 12.11 5.04
CA ASP A 183 -9.87 11.90 6.18
C ASP A 183 -8.68 10.95 5.92
N LEU A 184 -8.62 10.31 4.74
CA LEU A 184 -7.54 9.39 4.38
C LEU A 184 -6.36 10.13 3.72
N GLU A 185 -5.26 10.26 4.46
CA GLU A 185 -4.00 10.72 3.88
C GLU A 185 -3.09 9.56 3.51
N PHE A 186 -2.37 9.66 2.38
CA PHE A 186 -1.32 8.70 2.04
C PHE A 186 -0.18 9.33 1.24
N ASN A 187 1.00 8.72 1.32
CA ASN A 187 2.17 9.07 0.53
C ASN A 187 2.98 7.82 0.16
N ILE A 188 3.80 7.93 -0.88
CA ILE A 188 4.65 6.83 -1.37
C ILE A 188 6.11 7.22 -1.32
N PHE A 189 6.96 6.32 -0.84
CA PHE A 189 8.41 6.41 -0.96
C PHE A 189 8.98 5.06 -1.42
N GLY A 190 10.06 5.08 -2.20
CA GLY A 190 10.73 3.84 -2.59
C GLY A 190 12.18 4.04 -2.97
N LEU A 191 12.92 2.93 -2.93
CA LEU A 191 14.31 2.82 -3.36
C LEU A 191 14.44 1.63 -4.32
N ALA A 192 15.21 1.79 -5.39
CA ALA A 192 15.46 0.69 -6.32
C ALA A 192 16.89 0.69 -6.85
N VAL A 193 17.33 -0.49 -7.27
CA VAL A 193 18.61 -0.72 -7.95
C VAL A 193 18.34 -1.40 -9.28
N MET A 194 18.93 -0.86 -10.34
CA MET A 194 18.98 -1.51 -11.65
C MET A 194 20.43 -1.83 -11.98
N HIS A 195 20.71 -2.98 -12.60
CA HIS A 195 22.07 -3.38 -12.95
C HIS A 195 22.12 -4.06 -14.31
N ASP A 196 23.00 -3.58 -15.20
CA ASP A 196 23.30 -4.22 -16.48
C ASP A 196 23.85 -5.62 -16.21
N ILE A 197 23.06 -6.65 -16.53
CA ILE A 197 23.47 -8.05 -16.44
C ILE A 197 24.00 -8.58 -17.78
N LYS A 198 23.69 -7.89 -18.88
CA LYS A 198 24.16 -8.21 -20.23
C LYS A 198 25.68 -8.26 -20.30
N GLN A 199 26.37 -7.36 -19.58
CA GLN A 199 27.83 -7.30 -19.52
C GLN A 199 28.49 -8.59 -18.98
N TYR A 200 27.75 -9.49 -18.30
CA TYR A 200 28.29 -10.75 -17.78
C TYR A 200 28.07 -11.94 -18.71
N ILE A 201 27.00 -11.94 -19.51
CA ILE A 201 26.59 -13.11 -20.30
C ILE A 201 27.40 -13.20 -21.62
N PRO A 202 28.23 -14.25 -21.84
CA PRO A 202 28.97 -14.43 -23.09
C PRO A 202 28.03 -14.57 -24.31
N GLY A 203 28.52 -14.24 -25.50
CA GLY A 203 27.77 -14.35 -26.76
C GLY A 203 26.74 -13.24 -27.02
N ILE A 204 26.10 -12.67 -26.00
CA ILE A 204 25.05 -11.64 -26.20
C ILE A 204 25.50 -10.19 -25.95
N LYS A 205 26.70 -9.97 -25.37
CA LYS A 205 27.19 -8.62 -24.97
C LYS A 205 27.12 -7.58 -26.09
N SER A 206 27.43 -7.99 -27.32
CA SER A 206 27.48 -7.11 -28.50
C SER A 206 26.16 -7.00 -29.27
N LEU A 207 25.09 -7.72 -28.86
CA LEU A 207 23.81 -7.68 -29.57
C LEU A 207 23.10 -6.33 -29.37
N PRO A 208 22.29 -5.85 -30.34
CA PRO A 208 21.70 -4.52 -30.32
C PRO A 208 20.41 -4.46 -29.47
N PHE A 209 20.54 -4.77 -28.18
CA PHE A 209 19.55 -4.58 -27.13
C PHE A 209 20.26 -4.34 -25.78
N ASP A 210 19.55 -3.83 -24.79
CA ASP A 210 20.01 -3.66 -23.41
C ASP A 210 19.27 -4.67 -22.51
N LEU A 211 19.94 -5.22 -21.49
CA LEU A 211 19.38 -6.22 -20.57
C LEU A 211 19.88 -5.97 -19.14
N SER A 212 18.95 -5.71 -18.21
CA SER A 212 19.24 -5.43 -16.80
C SER A 212 18.42 -6.28 -15.85
N ALA A 213 18.95 -6.53 -14.66
CA ALA A 213 18.15 -6.93 -13.51
C ALA A 213 17.67 -5.67 -12.77
N PHE A 214 16.48 -5.72 -12.19
CA PHE A 214 15.88 -4.64 -11.43
C PHE A 214 15.31 -5.18 -10.10
N VAL A 215 15.62 -4.49 -9.01
CA VAL A 215 15.01 -4.73 -7.69
C VAL A 215 14.56 -3.38 -7.13
N GLY A 216 13.26 -3.25 -6.83
CA GLY A 216 12.67 -2.08 -6.21
C GLY A 216 11.95 -2.43 -4.92
N TYR A 217 12.07 -1.57 -3.91
CA TYR A 217 11.31 -1.62 -2.67
C TYR A 217 10.51 -0.32 -2.53
N MET A 218 9.24 -0.44 -2.18
CA MET A 218 8.31 0.66 -2.04
C MET A 218 7.56 0.54 -0.71
N LYS A 219 7.35 1.67 -0.05
CA LYS A 219 6.42 1.84 1.06
C LYS A 219 5.33 2.82 0.66
N LEU A 220 4.08 2.45 0.91
CA LEU A 220 3.00 3.40 1.10
C LEU A 220 2.81 3.56 2.61
N LYS A 221 2.78 4.81 3.06
CA LYS A 221 2.30 5.17 4.39
C LYS A 221 0.94 5.82 4.23
N SER A 222 -0.02 5.41 5.03
CA SER A 222 -1.30 6.09 5.18
C SER A 222 -1.50 6.49 6.64
N GLU A 223 -2.08 7.67 6.83
CA GLU A 223 -2.44 8.24 8.13
C GLU A 223 -3.94 8.55 8.08
N LEU A 224 -4.68 8.06 9.07
CA LEU A 224 -6.10 8.32 9.27
C LEU A 224 -6.25 9.08 10.59
N ALA A 225 -6.94 10.22 10.58
CA ALA A 225 -7.31 10.91 11.82
C ALA A 225 -8.42 10.12 12.53
N ILE A 226 -8.28 9.85 13.84
CA ILE A 226 -9.19 8.97 14.60
C ILE A 226 -10.07 9.76 15.59
N SER A 227 -9.95 11.09 15.66
CA SER A 227 -10.61 11.89 16.71
C SER A 227 -11.66 12.86 16.19
N THR A 228 -12.84 12.79 16.80
CA THR A 228 -13.87 13.84 16.77
C THR A 228 -13.76 14.83 17.93
N ASP A 229 -12.87 14.58 18.91
CA ASP A 229 -12.56 15.51 20.00
C ASP A 229 -11.25 16.29 19.71
N PRO A 230 -11.29 17.63 19.55
CA PRO A 230 -10.12 18.43 19.24
C PRO A 230 -9.06 18.50 20.36
N THR A 231 -9.27 17.82 21.49
CA THR A 231 -8.30 17.72 22.59
C THR A 231 -7.45 16.45 22.54
N GLU A 232 -7.83 15.43 21.77
CA GLU A 232 -7.05 14.19 21.59
C GLU A 232 -6.55 14.02 20.14
N ASN A 233 -5.24 14.17 19.94
CA ASN A 233 -4.60 13.88 18.64
C ASN A 233 -4.22 12.39 18.55
N GLN A 234 -5.21 11.54 18.30
CA GLN A 234 -4.99 10.13 17.93
C GLN A 234 -4.98 9.97 16.39
N THR A 235 -4.02 9.22 15.86
CA THR A 235 -3.83 9.01 14.42
C THR A 235 -3.46 7.57 14.15
N GLY A 236 -4.26 6.88 13.33
CA GLY A 236 -3.96 5.54 12.84
C GLY A 236 -2.88 5.62 11.77
N VAL A 237 -1.89 4.72 11.84
CA VAL A 237 -0.81 4.65 10.86
C VAL A 237 -0.78 3.27 10.23
N MET A 238 -1.03 3.21 8.92
CA MET A 238 -0.91 2.01 8.12
C MET A 238 0.34 2.09 7.25
N GLU A 239 1.25 1.13 7.38
CA GLU A 239 2.40 0.98 6.47
C GLU A 239 2.26 -0.29 5.62
N LEU A 240 2.11 -0.11 4.31
CA LEU A 240 2.13 -1.19 3.33
C LEU A 240 3.45 -1.15 2.57
N SER A 241 4.02 -2.30 2.26
CA SER A 241 5.27 -2.38 1.50
C SER A 241 5.24 -3.42 0.41
N ALA A 242 5.90 -3.12 -0.70
CA ALA A 242 5.94 -3.95 -1.89
C ALA A 242 7.38 -4.06 -2.43
N THR A 243 7.74 -5.24 -2.92
CA THR A 243 9.04 -5.51 -3.53
C THR A 243 8.84 -6.00 -4.96
N THR A 244 9.50 -5.35 -5.92
CA THR A 244 9.53 -5.73 -7.34
C THR A 244 10.88 -6.35 -7.67
N VAL A 245 10.88 -7.52 -8.31
CA VAL A 245 12.08 -8.15 -8.88
C VAL A 245 11.79 -8.51 -10.33
N GLN A 246 12.54 -7.93 -11.27
CA GLN A 246 12.27 -8.05 -12.70
C GLN A 246 13.56 -8.17 -13.52
N ALA A 247 13.47 -8.86 -14.66
CA ALA A 247 14.46 -8.80 -15.73
C ALA A 247 13.93 -7.88 -16.85
N LEU A 248 14.71 -6.88 -17.21
CA LEU A 248 14.32 -5.82 -18.14
C LEU A 248 15.07 -6.00 -19.45
N ILE A 249 14.35 -5.97 -20.58
CA ILE A 249 14.95 -5.92 -21.92
C ILE A 249 14.42 -4.70 -22.68
N SER A 250 15.30 -3.97 -23.34
CA SER A 250 14.91 -2.84 -24.19
C SER A 250 15.76 -2.75 -25.45
N LYS A 251 15.22 -2.13 -26.49
CA LYS A 251 15.96 -1.84 -27.72
C LYS A 251 15.63 -0.43 -28.20
N LYS A 252 16.67 0.40 -28.35
CA LYS A 252 16.53 1.69 -29.01
C LYS A 252 16.54 1.48 -30.53
N TYR A 253 15.45 1.88 -31.20
CA TYR A 253 15.42 2.00 -32.64
C TYR A 253 16.02 3.36 -33.06
N PRO A 254 16.77 3.43 -34.18
CA PRO A 254 17.06 4.71 -34.82
C PRO A 254 15.77 5.28 -35.42
N CYS A 255 15.52 6.56 -35.17
CA CYS A 255 14.53 7.37 -35.88
C CYS A 255 15.22 8.08 -37.04
#